data_AF-A0A3D2IR74-F1
#
_entry.id   AF-A0A3D2IR74-F1
#
_cell.length_a   1.000
_cell.length_b   1.000
_cell.length_c   1.000
_cell.angle_alpha   90.00
_cell.angle_beta   90.00
_cell.angle_gamma   90.00
#
_symmetry.space_group_name_H-M   'P 1'
#
loop_
_entity.id
_entity.type
_entity.pdbx_description
1 polymer ?
#
loop_
_entity_poly.entity_id
_entity_poly.type
_entity_poly.pdbx_seq_one_letter_code
_entity_poly.pdbx_strand_id
1 'polypeptide(L)'
;TPDKYFQGKARCFRIVIRNVEDGRYYVKKRLLDQRHGCVLDEWRRMGMSDVLNARDIEYLRGICVPQITMETIQAQDGEITVNYSIEANAILSIHIFPEGK
;
A
#
# COMPACT_ATOMS: atom_id res chain seq x y z
N THR A 1 17.12 -5.36 22.95
CA THR A 1 17.32 -6.01 21.63
C THR A 1 17.26 -4.96 20.53
N PRO A 2 17.76 -5.26 19.30
CA PRO A 2 17.70 -4.37 18.13
C PRO A 2 16.31 -3.79 17.85
N ASP A 3 15.24 -4.49 18.26
CA ASP A 3 13.84 -4.11 18.10
C ASP A 3 13.50 -2.70 18.62
N LYS A 4 14.24 -2.19 19.61
CA LYS A 4 14.01 -0.83 20.15
C LYS A 4 14.25 0.28 19.12
N TYR A 5 15.03 0.02 18.07
CA TYR A 5 15.33 0.98 17.00
C TYR A 5 14.34 0.91 15.82
N PHE A 6 13.54 -0.15 15.75
CA PHE A 6 12.58 -0.39 14.67
C PHE A 6 11.13 -0.17 15.10
N GLN A 7 10.91 0.51 16.24
CA GLN A 7 9.59 0.94 16.70
C GLN A 7 9.10 2.14 15.90
N GLY A 8 8.77 1.90 14.64
CA GLY A 8 8.10 2.88 13.81
C GLY A 8 6.63 3.01 14.20
N LYS A 9 6.12 4.25 14.23
CA LYS A 9 4.70 4.54 14.50
C LYS A 9 4.01 4.93 13.21
N ALA A 10 2.74 4.53 13.08
CA ALA A 10 1.88 5.02 12.03
C ALA A 10 1.84 6.55 11.98
N ARG A 11 1.66 7.09 10.77
CA ARG A 11 1.52 8.51 10.50
C ARG A 11 0.31 8.76 9.62
N CYS A 12 -0.47 9.77 10.00
CA CYS A 12 -1.59 10.24 9.20
C CYS A 12 -1.11 11.32 8.23
N PHE A 13 -1.42 11.14 6.97
CA PHE A 13 -1.16 12.10 5.90
C PHE A 13 -2.49 12.62 5.38
N ARG A 14 -2.61 13.94 5.33
CA ARG A 14 -3.67 14.64 4.59
C ARG A 14 -3.08 15.17 3.32
N ILE A 15 -3.59 14.72 2.18
CA ILE A 15 -3.14 15.12 0.85
C ILE A 15 -4.28 15.88 0.20
N VAL A 16 -4.00 17.09 -0.27
CA VAL A 16 -4.95 17.94 -0.99
C VAL A 16 -4.42 18.18 -2.39
N ILE A 17 -5.20 17.78 -3.38
CA ILE A 17 -4.93 18.02 -4.80
C ILE A 17 -5.86 19.13 -5.24
N ARG A 18 -5.30 20.18 -5.82
CA ARG A 18 -6.02 21.37 -6.29
C ARG A 18 -6.06 21.44 -7.80
N ASN A 19 -6.96 22.26 -8.32
CA ASN A 19 -7.17 22.48 -9.75
C ASN A 19 -7.58 21.20 -10.49
N VAL A 20 -8.47 20.42 -9.89
CA VAL A 20 -9.11 19.25 -10.53
C VAL A 20 -10.51 19.60 -11.03
N GLU A 21 -11.04 18.86 -12.01
CA GLU A 21 -12.45 19.01 -12.41
C GLU A 21 -13.37 18.47 -11.31
N ASP A 22 -14.49 19.14 -11.05
CA ASP A 22 -15.49 18.60 -10.14
C ASP A 22 -16.13 17.34 -10.72
N GLY A 23 -16.31 16.32 -9.89
CA GLY A 23 -16.79 15.03 -10.35
C GLY A 23 -16.37 13.86 -9.46
N ARG A 24 -16.79 12.66 -9.86
CA ARG A 24 -16.39 11.42 -9.17
C ARG A 24 -15.08 10.90 -9.73
N TYR A 25 -14.23 10.39 -8.84
CA TYR A 25 -12.93 9.82 -9.17
C TYR A 25 -12.77 8.47 -8.47
N TYR A 26 -12.11 7.54 -9.14
CA TYR A 26 -11.60 6.33 -8.53
C TYR A 26 -10.20 6.58 -7.97
N VAL A 27 -9.96 6.05 -6.77
CA VAL A 27 -8.65 6.02 -6.14
C VAL A 27 -8.21 4.57 -5.99
N LYS A 28 -7.23 4.18 -6.81
CA LYS A 28 -6.59 2.86 -6.73
C LYS A 28 -5.35 2.96 -5.85
N LYS A 29 -5.36 2.24 -4.74
CA LYS A 29 -4.26 2.19 -3.76
C LYS A 29 -3.48 0.91 -3.92
N ARG A 30 -2.15 0.99 -3.80
CA ARG A 30 -1.25 -0.16 -3.69
C ARG A 30 -0.38 0.03 -2.46
N LEU A 31 -0.51 -0.87 -1.50
CA LEU A 31 0.21 -0.82 -0.23
C LEU A 31 1.22 -1.96 -0.16
N LEU A 32 2.46 -1.60 0.14
CA LEU A 32 3.52 -2.50 0.57
C LEU A 32 3.84 -2.20 2.04
N ASP A 33 3.78 -3.21 2.88
CA ASP A 33 4.12 -3.12 4.31
C ASP A 33 4.62 -4.48 4.83
N GLN A 34 4.84 -4.61 6.14
CA GLN A 34 5.29 -5.89 6.75
C GLN A 34 4.25 -7.02 6.66
N ARG A 35 2.99 -6.68 6.36
CA ARG A 35 1.89 -7.63 6.23
C ARG A 35 1.60 -7.99 4.78
N HIS A 36 1.99 -7.13 3.83
CA HIS A 36 1.62 -7.22 2.42
C HIS A 36 2.83 -6.94 1.52
N GLY A 37 3.23 -7.93 0.72
CA GLY A 37 4.24 -7.76 -0.32
C GLY A 37 5.70 -7.83 0.15
N CYS A 38 5.95 -8.08 1.44
CA CYS A 38 7.30 -8.27 1.97
C CYS A 38 7.76 -9.73 1.89
N VAL A 39 8.60 -10.04 0.90
CA VAL A 39 9.14 -11.40 0.70
C VAL A 39 9.89 -11.94 1.92
N LEU A 40 10.60 -11.08 2.65
CA LEU A 40 11.34 -11.47 3.85
C LEU A 40 10.39 -11.91 4.97
N ASP A 41 9.29 -11.19 5.18
CA ASP A 41 8.33 -11.52 6.22
C ASP A 41 7.52 -12.78 5.86
N GLU A 42 7.17 -12.97 4.59
CA GLU A 42 6.53 -14.21 4.13
C GLU A 42 7.47 -15.42 4.22
N TRP A 43 8.74 -15.27 3.80
CA TRP A 43 9.74 -16.33 3.97
C TRP A 43 9.98 -16.65 5.45
N ARG A 44 9.95 -15.63 6.32
CA ARG A 44 9.98 -15.84 7.77
C ARG A 44 8.80 -16.67 8.26
N ARG A 45 7.59 -16.40 7.77
CA ARG A 45 6.38 -17.19 8.11
C ARG A 45 6.43 -18.62 7.58
N MET A 46 7.15 -18.87 6.49
CA MET A 46 7.45 -20.22 5.97
C MET A 46 8.51 -20.97 6.81
N GLY A 47 9.02 -20.37 7.89
CA GLY A 47 9.96 -21.00 8.81
C GLY A 47 11.43 -20.70 8.54
N MET A 48 11.74 -19.73 7.68
CA MET A 48 13.13 -19.34 7.35
C MET A 48 14.00 -20.53 6.89
N SER A 49 13.40 -21.48 6.16
CA SER A 49 14.13 -22.62 5.63
C SER A 49 15.19 -22.15 4.62
N ASP A 50 16.44 -22.56 4.82
CA ASP A 50 17.54 -22.39 3.86
C ASP A 50 17.32 -23.21 2.58
N VAL A 51 16.40 -24.17 2.62
CA VAL A 51 15.99 -24.98 1.46
C VAL A 51 14.73 -24.35 0.87
N LEU A 52 14.92 -23.50 -0.14
CA LEU A 52 13.86 -22.98 -1.01
C LEU A 52 13.95 -23.69 -2.37
N ASN A 53 12.88 -24.37 -2.77
CA ASN A 53 12.79 -24.95 -4.10
C ASN A 53 12.07 -24.00 -5.08
N ALA A 54 12.08 -24.33 -6.37
CA ALA A 54 11.47 -23.49 -7.40
C ALA A 54 9.96 -23.23 -7.18
N ARG A 55 9.22 -24.17 -6.59
CA ARG A 55 7.79 -24.00 -6.27
C ARG A 55 7.59 -23.02 -5.11
N ASP A 56 8.48 -23.04 -4.12
CA ASP A 56 8.43 -22.11 -3.00
C ASP A 56 8.71 -20.67 -3.47
N ILE A 57 9.66 -20.50 -4.39
CA ILE A 57 9.95 -19.20 -5.03
C ILE A 57 8.74 -18.70 -5.82
N GLU A 58 8.09 -19.57 -6.58
CA GLU A 58 6.91 -19.19 -7.36
C GLU A 58 5.71 -18.85 -6.47
N TYR A 59 5.53 -19.58 -5.37
CA TYR A 59 4.56 -19.25 -4.34
C TYR A 59 4.82 -17.86 -3.75
N LEU A 60 6.06 -17.60 -3.30
CA LEU A 60 6.45 -16.30 -2.75
C LEU A 60 6.18 -15.17 -3.75
N ARG A 61 6.49 -15.34 -5.05
CA ARG A 61 6.14 -14.36 -6.09
C ARG A 61 4.65 -14.09 -6.18
N GLY A 62 3.82 -15.14 -6.05
CA GLY A 62 2.37 -15.03 -6.11
C GLY A 62 1.74 -14.31 -4.92
N ILE A 63 2.33 -14.44 -3.72
CA ILE A 63 1.77 -13.84 -2.50
C ILE A 63 2.44 -12.52 -2.11
N CYS A 64 3.67 -12.26 -2.54
CA CYS A 64 4.42 -11.03 -2.25
C CYS A 64 4.04 -9.91 -3.23
N VAL A 65 2.74 -9.71 -3.41
CA VAL A 65 2.18 -8.62 -4.21
C VAL A 65 1.65 -7.52 -3.29
N PRO A 66 1.67 -6.24 -3.72
CA PRO A 66 1.05 -5.18 -2.95
C PRO A 66 -0.44 -5.46 -2.72
N GLN A 67 -0.94 -5.09 -1.54
CA GLN A 67 -2.38 -5.06 -1.33
C GLN A 67 -3.00 -3.97 -2.21
N ILE A 68 -3.98 -4.34 -3.03
CA ILE A 68 -4.69 -3.41 -3.92
C ILE A 68 -6.09 -3.15 -3.38
N THR A 69 -6.45 -1.88 -3.19
CA THR A 69 -7.81 -1.47 -2.82
C THR A 69 -8.28 -0.36 -3.76
N MET A 70 -9.60 -0.21 -3.90
CA MET A 70 -10.21 0.82 -4.72
C MET A 70 -11.35 1.48 -3.98
N GLU A 71 -11.43 2.80 -4.05
CA GLU A 71 -12.50 3.61 -3.45
C GLU A 71 -12.93 4.71 -4.42
N THR A 72 -14.14 5.23 -4.26
CA THR A 72 -14.65 6.36 -5.02
C THR A 72 -14.64 7.60 -4.12
N ILE A 73 -14.17 8.71 -4.67
CA ILE A 73 -14.16 10.02 -4.01
C ILE A 73 -14.84 11.06 -4.90
N GLN A 74 -15.32 12.13 -4.28
CA GLN A 74 -15.91 13.26 -4.97
C GLN A 74 -14.96 14.46 -4.91
N ALA A 75 -14.62 15.02 -6.06
CA ALA A 75 -14.02 16.34 -6.17
C ALA A 75 -15.12 17.40 -6.06
N GLN A 76 -14.87 18.42 -5.24
CA GLN A 76 -15.75 19.58 -5.04
C GLN A 76 -14.88 20.83 -4.93
N ASP A 77 -15.34 21.94 -5.51
CA ASP A 77 -14.66 23.22 -5.51
C ASP A 77 -13.23 23.15 -6.08
N GLY A 78 -13.01 22.26 -7.06
CA GLY A 78 -11.73 22.05 -7.70
C GLY A 78 -10.68 21.38 -6.82
N GLU A 79 -11.09 20.73 -5.73
CA GLU A 79 -10.20 20.01 -4.80
C GLU A 79 -10.60 18.55 -4.58
N ILE A 80 -9.58 17.71 -4.41
CA ILE A 80 -9.68 16.35 -3.87
C ILE A 80 -8.87 16.32 -2.57
N THR A 81 -9.49 15.84 -1.49
CA THR A 81 -8.79 15.56 -0.24
C THR A 81 -8.84 14.07 0.08
N VAL A 82 -7.67 13.48 0.36
CA VAL A 82 -7.55 12.10 0.85
C VAL A 82 -6.77 12.07 2.16
N ASN A 83 -7.17 11.18 3.06
CA ASN A 83 -6.55 10.99 4.36
C ASN A 83 -6.15 9.53 4.52
N TYR A 84 -4.86 9.27 4.72
CA TYR A 84 -4.35 7.92 4.89
C TYR A 84 -3.45 7.81 6.12
N SER A 85 -3.66 6.75 6.90
CA SER A 85 -2.72 6.32 7.94
C SER A 85 -1.79 5.28 7.34
N ILE A 86 -0.49 5.54 7.39
CA ILE A 86 0.54 4.67 6.81
C ILE A 86 1.44 4.20 7.96
N GLU A 87 1.62 2.88 8.07
CA GLU A 87 2.56 2.29 9.02
C GLU A 87 4.01 2.66 8.69
N ALA A 88 4.90 2.61 9.68
CA ALA A 88 6.30 2.88 9.40
C ALA A 88 6.88 1.86 8.43
N ASN A 89 7.77 2.32 7.54
CA ASN A 89 8.37 1.55 6.45
C ASN A 89 7.37 1.02 5.42
N ALA A 90 6.10 1.45 5.45
CA ALA A 90 5.15 1.14 4.41
C ALA A 90 5.26 2.12 3.23
N ILE A 91 4.97 1.62 2.04
CA ILE A 91 4.91 2.39 0.79
C ILE A 91 3.48 2.32 0.28
N LEU A 92 2.82 3.48 0.19
CA LEU A 92 1.48 3.63 -0.37
C LEU A 92 1.55 4.38 -1.71
N SER A 93 1.24 3.69 -2.80
CA SER A 93 1.01 4.31 -4.11
C SER A 93 -0.48 4.59 -4.30
N ILE A 94 -0.81 5.82 -4.71
CA ILE A 94 -2.17 6.30 -4.91
C ILE A 94 -2.29 6.72 -6.39
N HIS A 95 -3.24 6.12 -7.11
CA HIS A 95 -3.55 6.50 -8.49
C HIS A 95 -5.00 6.96 -8.56
N ILE A 96 -5.21 8.23 -8.93
CA ILE A 96 -6.51 8.87 -8.97
C ILE A 96 -6.88 9.13 -10.42
N PHE A 97 -8.07 8.70 -10.84
CA PHE A 97 -8.57 8.86 -12.21
C PHE A 97 -10.10 9.06 -12.23
N PRO A 98 -10.66 9.82 -13.20
CA PRO A 98 -12.09 10.10 -13.25
C PRO A 98 -12.95 8.83 -13.34
N GLU A 99 -14.13 8.87 -12.71
CA GLU A 99 -15.16 7.85 -12.85
C GLU A 99 -15.94 8.08 -14.15
N GLY A 100 -15.61 7.31 -15.19
CA GLY A 100 -16.35 7.30 -16.46
C GLY A 100 -15.83 8.24 -17.56
N LYS A 101 -14.54 8.15 -17.90
CA LYS A 101 -14.01 8.57 -19.20
C LYS A 101 -13.45 7.36 -19.95
#